data_AF-A0A535WP63-F1
#
_entry.id   AF-A0A535WP63-F1
#
_cell.length_a   1.000
_cell.length_b   1.000
_cell.length_c   1.000
_cell.angle_alpha   90.00
_cell.angle_beta   90.00
_cell.angle_gamma   90.00
#
_symmetry.space_group_name_H-M   'P 1'
#
loop_
_entity.id
_entity.type
_entity.pdbx_description
1 polymer ?
#
loop_
_entity_poly.entity_id
_entity_poly.type
_entity_poly.pdbx_seq_one_letter_code
_entity_poly.pdbx_strand_id
1 'polypeptide(L)'
;KGEIAEEIALDFEANGGFITGEDLEGYRVNVTEPIRGTYRGLQVAAAGPPAGGLTLLQMLNFLEGFDLAAHGWPSTEAARLLVEAMAWALADRQLHVADPRFVEIPIGALADKQYAAAARQVVHDRPDTTHVCVVDEAGNAVSLSHTLGSASGVVTPGLGFGYNDYMNCFDPRPGRPNSIRPGKTRVTMMTPTMVFDGRKLRVCAGAPGGTKIVTAILQVLVNVLDHEMSPVEAVSAPRVDFQGDVVQAEARIPRVVCEGLERLGYAVNRRTLNYDSYFARPQLIVAEQDGFLSGASDPRKDGGAAFETETK
;
A
#
# COMPACT_ATOMS: atom_id res chain seq x y z
N LYS A 1 21.14 12.97 -17.43
CA LYS A 1 21.67 14.08 -18.27
C LYS A 1 22.22 15.19 -17.39
N GLY A 2 23.37 15.77 -17.74
CA GLY A 2 24.00 16.87 -17.01
C GLY A 2 24.78 16.40 -15.79
N GLU A 3 25.67 17.27 -15.30
CA GLU A 3 26.61 17.12 -14.18
C GLU A 3 26.25 16.05 -13.13
N ILE A 4 25.12 16.18 -12.45
CA ILE A 4 24.68 15.21 -11.42
C ILE A 4 24.60 13.77 -11.96
N ALA A 5 24.12 13.57 -13.20
CA ALA A 5 24.04 12.26 -13.83
C ALA A 5 25.39 11.75 -14.37
N GLU A 6 26.35 12.64 -14.61
CA GLU A 6 27.71 12.30 -14.99
C GLU A 6 28.50 11.84 -13.75
N GLU A 7 28.37 12.54 -12.61
CA GLU A 7 28.90 12.13 -11.30
C GLU A 7 28.33 10.77 -10.84
N ILE A 8 27.00 10.55 -10.96
CA ILE A 8 26.38 9.23 -10.67
C ILE A 8 27.02 8.13 -11.53
N ALA A 9 27.18 8.36 -12.84
CA ALA A 9 27.70 7.35 -13.76
C ALA A 9 29.18 7.02 -13.47
N LEU A 10 30.01 8.01 -13.17
CA LEU A 10 31.42 7.84 -12.84
C LEU A 10 31.61 7.05 -11.53
N ASP A 11 30.84 7.37 -10.48
CA ASP A 11 30.89 6.66 -9.20
C ASP A 11 30.38 5.22 -9.32
N PHE A 12 29.33 4.98 -10.10
CA PHE A 12 28.87 3.61 -10.37
C PHE A 12 29.88 2.82 -11.20
N GLU A 13 30.49 3.39 -12.25
CA GLU A 13 31.53 2.73 -13.03
C GLU A 13 32.75 2.38 -12.17
N ALA A 14 33.26 3.34 -11.39
CA ALA A 14 34.43 3.16 -10.51
C ALA A 14 34.23 2.06 -9.44
N ASN A 15 33.00 1.82 -9.01
CA ASN A 15 32.65 0.81 -8.00
C ASN A 15 32.04 -0.48 -8.60
N GLY A 16 32.01 -0.65 -9.93
CA GLY A 16 31.48 -1.86 -10.59
C GLY A 16 29.96 -2.01 -10.53
N GLY A 17 29.24 -0.89 -10.38
CA GLY A 17 27.78 -0.81 -10.46
C GLY A 17 27.23 -0.91 -11.90
N PHE A 18 25.92 -1.15 -12.01
CA PHE A 18 25.25 -1.43 -13.29
C PHE A 18 24.42 -0.25 -13.86
N ILE A 19 24.45 0.93 -13.23
CA ILE A 19 23.72 2.11 -13.72
C ILE A 19 24.68 2.94 -14.57
N THR A 20 24.33 3.15 -15.83
CA THR A 20 25.15 3.91 -16.79
C THR A 20 24.60 5.32 -17.02
N GLY A 21 25.40 6.18 -17.65
CA GLY A 21 24.92 7.46 -18.18
C GLY A 21 23.78 7.29 -19.20
N GLU A 22 23.76 6.18 -19.95
CA GLU A 22 22.68 5.86 -20.91
C GLU A 22 21.36 5.52 -20.21
N ASP A 23 21.38 4.83 -19.06
CA ASP A 23 20.18 4.58 -18.25
C ASP A 23 19.59 5.91 -17.73
N LEU A 24 20.46 6.81 -17.25
CA LEU A 24 20.09 8.14 -16.72
C LEU A 24 19.71 9.15 -17.81
N GLU A 25 20.10 8.90 -19.06
CA GLU A 25 19.68 9.59 -20.29
C GLU A 25 18.33 9.06 -20.79
N GLY A 26 18.14 7.74 -20.74
CA GLY A 26 16.99 7.02 -21.28
C GLY A 26 15.74 7.03 -20.39
N TYR A 27 15.91 7.14 -19.07
CA TYR A 27 14.77 7.10 -18.13
C TYR A 27 13.71 8.17 -18.42
N ARG A 28 12.43 7.75 -18.45
CA ARG A 28 11.26 8.62 -18.52
C ARG A 28 10.27 8.21 -17.43
N VAL A 29 9.56 9.19 -16.87
CA VAL A 29 8.46 8.94 -15.95
C VAL A 29 7.29 8.33 -16.73
N ASN A 30 6.82 7.16 -16.31
CA ASN A 30 5.61 6.56 -16.86
C ASN A 30 4.39 7.30 -16.28
N VAL A 31 3.59 7.96 -17.13
CA VAL A 31 2.26 8.46 -16.77
C VAL A 31 1.24 7.43 -17.21
N THR A 32 0.37 6.99 -16.30
CA THR A 32 -0.58 5.90 -16.51
C THR A 32 -1.90 6.21 -15.80
N GLU A 33 -3.03 5.88 -16.43
CA GLU A 33 -4.33 5.89 -15.75
C GLU A 33 -4.31 5.00 -14.49
N PRO A 34 -4.99 5.41 -13.40
CA PRO A 34 -5.16 4.56 -12.23
C PRO A 34 -6.02 3.34 -12.57
N ILE A 35 -5.76 2.21 -11.89
CA ILE A 35 -6.73 1.11 -11.90
C ILE A 35 -7.96 1.55 -11.09
N ARG A 36 -9.15 1.27 -11.62
CA ARG A 36 -10.43 1.65 -11.00
C ARG A 36 -11.25 0.41 -10.66
N GLY A 37 -11.93 0.44 -9.52
CA GLY A 37 -12.91 -0.55 -9.09
C GLY A 37 -14.03 0.11 -8.28
N THR A 38 -14.81 -0.69 -7.57
CA THR A 38 -15.93 -0.22 -6.74
C THR A 38 -15.88 -0.84 -5.35
N TYR A 39 -16.26 -0.09 -4.32
CA TYR A 39 -16.48 -0.63 -2.98
C TYR A 39 -17.64 0.11 -2.30
N ARG A 40 -18.66 -0.62 -1.82
CA ARG A 40 -19.90 -0.09 -1.26
C ARG A 40 -20.60 0.94 -2.18
N GLY A 41 -20.51 0.72 -3.49
CA GLY A 41 -21.02 1.63 -4.52
C GLY A 41 -20.15 2.86 -4.83
N LEU A 42 -19.13 3.17 -4.01
CA LEU A 42 -18.15 4.22 -4.28
C LEU A 42 -17.12 3.75 -5.32
N GLN A 43 -16.57 4.67 -6.11
CA GLN A 43 -15.47 4.36 -7.03
C GLN A 43 -14.13 4.43 -6.29
N VAL A 44 -13.32 3.38 -6.38
CA VAL A 44 -11.95 3.36 -5.84
C VAL A 44 -10.96 3.47 -6.99
N ALA A 45 -9.99 4.37 -6.90
CA ALA A 45 -8.91 4.54 -7.87
C ALA A 45 -7.55 4.43 -7.17
N ALA A 46 -6.65 3.60 -7.71
CA ALA A 46 -5.34 3.35 -7.13
C ALA A 46 -4.25 3.17 -8.21
N ALA A 47 -2.98 3.18 -7.81
CA ALA A 47 -1.87 2.91 -8.73
C ALA A 47 -1.93 1.46 -9.27
N GLY A 48 -1.98 1.30 -10.60
CA GLY A 48 -1.99 0.00 -11.28
C GLY A 48 -0.66 -0.78 -11.18
N PRO A 49 -0.60 -2.01 -11.73
CA PRO A 49 0.64 -2.79 -11.78
C PRO A 49 1.81 -1.97 -12.38
N PRO A 50 3.02 -2.03 -11.81
CA PRO A 50 3.52 -3.00 -10.83
C PRO A 50 3.27 -2.61 -9.34
N ALA A 51 2.46 -1.59 -9.06
CA ALA A 51 2.15 -1.10 -7.71
C ALA A 51 1.10 -1.96 -6.97
N GLY A 52 0.63 -1.50 -5.81
CA GLY A 52 -0.28 -2.24 -4.92
C GLY A 52 -1.78 -2.15 -5.23
N GLY A 53 -2.22 -1.26 -6.11
CA GLY A 53 -3.64 -0.93 -6.29
C GLY A 53 -4.53 -2.09 -6.76
N LEU A 54 -4.02 -2.97 -7.63
CA LEU A 54 -4.75 -4.19 -8.02
C LEU A 54 -4.98 -5.13 -6.83
N THR A 55 -3.94 -5.31 -6.00
CA THR A 55 -4.00 -6.10 -4.76
C THR A 55 -4.98 -5.49 -3.74
N LEU A 56 -5.12 -4.16 -3.69
CA LEU A 56 -6.13 -3.50 -2.87
C LEU A 56 -7.56 -3.76 -3.39
N LEU A 57 -7.80 -3.57 -4.70
CA LEU A 57 -9.11 -3.78 -5.30
C LEU A 57 -9.58 -5.23 -5.16
N GLN A 58 -8.67 -6.20 -5.21
CA GLN A 58 -8.94 -7.60 -4.87
C GLN A 58 -9.52 -7.74 -3.45
N MET A 59 -8.79 -7.26 -2.43
CA MET A 59 -9.24 -7.36 -1.03
C MET A 59 -10.58 -6.64 -0.80
N LEU A 60 -10.81 -5.49 -1.44
CA LEU A 60 -12.08 -4.78 -1.38
C LEU A 60 -13.23 -5.54 -2.05
N ASN A 61 -13.02 -6.12 -3.25
CA ASN A 61 -14.01 -6.96 -3.93
C ASN A 61 -14.42 -8.18 -3.07
N PHE A 62 -13.46 -8.79 -2.35
CA PHE A 62 -13.74 -9.90 -1.43
C PHE A 62 -14.59 -9.45 -0.24
N LEU A 63 -14.19 -8.36 0.43
CA LEU A 63 -14.89 -7.85 1.61
C LEU A 63 -16.29 -7.28 1.30
N GLU A 64 -16.53 -6.79 0.08
CA GLU A 64 -17.83 -6.26 -0.34
C GLU A 64 -18.95 -7.33 -0.30
N GLY A 65 -18.60 -8.62 -0.35
CA GLY A 65 -19.52 -9.74 -0.18
C GLY A 65 -20.06 -9.94 1.24
N PHE A 66 -19.55 -9.21 2.23
CA PHE A 66 -19.88 -9.37 3.66
C PHE A 66 -20.39 -8.05 4.26
N ASP A 67 -21.21 -8.15 5.32
CA ASP A 67 -21.62 -6.99 6.13
C ASP A 67 -20.66 -6.85 7.33
N LEU A 68 -19.59 -6.08 7.13
CA LEU A 68 -18.58 -5.86 8.17
C LEU A 68 -19.14 -5.05 9.33
N ALA A 69 -20.08 -4.12 9.07
CA ALA A 69 -20.71 -3.30 10.10
C ALA A 69 -21.51 -4.15 11.09
N ALA A 70 -22.32 -5.09 10.60
CA ALA A 70 -23.10 -6.01 11.43
C ALA A 70 -22.26 -6.97 12.29
N HIS A 71 -21.01 -7.24 11.91
CA HIS A 71 -20.08 -8.00 12.74
C HIS A 71 -19.47 -7.19 13.90
N GLY A 72 -19.57 -5.85 13.84
CA GLY A 72 -19.05 -4.94 14.84
C GLY A 72 -17.51 -4.87 14.88
N TRP A 73 -17.00 -3.83 15.53
CA TRP A 73 -15.57 -3.53 15.58
C TRP A 73 -15.08 -3.25 17.01
N PRO A 74 -13.92 -3.80 17.44
CA PRO A 74 -13.19 -4.90 16.82
C PRO A 74 -13.85 -6.26 17.14
N SER A 75 -13.99 -7.14 16.14
CA SER A 75 -14.57 -8.48 16.31
C SER A 75 -13.71 -9.58 15.70
N THR A 76 -13.89 -10.82 16.18
CA THR A 76 -13.24 -12.01 15.61
C THR A 76 -13.58 -12.20 14.14
N GLU A 77 -14.82 -11.93 13.76
CA GLU A 77 -15.32 -12.21 12.42
C GLU A 77 -14.82 -11.17 11.40
N ALA A 78 -14.84 -9.87 11.75
CA ALA A 78 -14.20 -8.85 10.93
C ALA A 78 -12.69 -9.11 10.79
N ALA A 79 -12.01 -9.52 11.87
CA ALA A 79 -10.59 -9.88 11.82
C ALA A 79 -10.33 -11.13 10.96
N ARG A 80 -11.20 -12.14 10.99
CA ARG A 80 -11.14 -13.33 10.13
C ARG A 80 -11.24 -12.96 8.66
N LEU A 81 -12.25 -12.16 8.30
CA LEU A 81 -12.49 -11.70 6.92
C LEU A 81 -11.32 -10.85 6.39
N LEU A 82 -10.76 -9.97 7.22
CA LEU A 82 -9.54 -9.22 6.89
C LEU A 82 -8.34 -10.14 6.64
N VAL A 83 -8.11 -11.13 7.50
CA VAL A 83 -7.02 -12.11 7.36
C VAL A 83 -7.17 -12.93 6.07
N GLU A 84 -8.37 -13.37 5.73
CA GLU A 84 -8.66 -14.14 4.51
C GLU A 84 -8.49 -13.30 3.24
N ALA A 85 -8.95 -12.06 3.23
CA ALA A 85 -8.74 -11.13 2.12
C ALA A 85 -7.23 -10.90 1.86
N MET A 86 -6.45 -10.65 2.92
CA MET A 86 -4.99 -10.48 2.84
C MET A 86 -4.30 -11.77 2.36
N ALA A 87 -4.68 -12.92 2.91
CA ALA A 87 -4.13 -14.23 2.56
C ALA A 87 -4.22 -14.53 1.06
N TRP A 88 -5.25 -14.03 0.38
CA TRP A 88 -5.47 -14.25 -1.04
C TRP A 88 -4.90 -13.18 -1.95
N ALA A 89 -5.17 -11.90 -1.74
CA ALA A 89 -4.71 -10.89 -2.69
C ALA A 89 -3.18 -10.81 -2.73
N LEU A 90 -2.50 -11.09 -1.61
CA LEU A 90 -1.05 -11.22 -1.57
C LEU A 90 -0.57 -12.49 -2.33
N ALA A 91 -1.27 -13.62 -2.19
CA ALA A 91 -0.97 -14.84 -2.93
C ALA A 91 -1.03 -14.63 -4.45
N ASP A 92 -2.16 -14.11 -4.91
CA ASP A 92 -2.44 -13.84 -6.31
C ASP A 92 -1.39 -12.89 -6.93
N ARG A 93 -1.05 -11.84 -6.17
CA ARG A 93 0.00 -10.89 -6.52
C ARG A 93 1.34 -11.56 -6.84
N GLN A 94 1.77 -12.57 -6.07
CA GLN A 94 3.04 -13.27 -6.36
C GLN A 94 3.01 -14.04 -7.68
N LEU A 95 1.85 -14.58 -8.05
CA LEU A 95 1.69 -15.39 -9.26
C LEU A 95 1.58 -14.53 -10.53
N HIS A 96 1.03 -13.31 -10.41
CA HIS A 96 0.58 -12.55 -11.59
C HIS A 96 1.08 -11.10 -11.70
N VAL A 97 1.45 -10.41 -10.62
CA VAL A 97 1.81 -8.97 -10.70
C VAL A 97 3.28 -8.77 -11.05
N ALA A 98 3.52 -8.01 -12.13
CA ALA A 98 4.83 -7.67 -12.66
C ALA A 98 4.79 -6.28 -13.33
N ASP A 99 5.85 -5.93 -14.09
CA ASP A 99 5.85 -4.78 -15.00
C ASP A 99 4.97 -5.09 -16.24
N PRO A 100 3.88 -4.35 -16.48
CA PRO A 100 2.98 -4.60 -17.61
C PRO A 100 3.64 -4.34 -18.98
N ARG A 101 4.81 -3.68 -19.03
CA ARG A 101 5.59 -3.50 -20.26
C ARG A 101 6.40 -4.75 -20.66
N PHE A 102 6.50 -5.76 -19.78
CA PHE A 102 7.33 -6.96 -19.96
C PHE A 102 6.58 -8.29 -19.76
N VAL A 103 5.38 -8.25 -19.17
CA VAL A 103 4.53 -9.41 -18.87
C VAL A 103 3.07 -8.98 -19.04
N GLU A 104 2.27 -9.79 -19.73
CA GLU A 104 0.82 -9.58 -19.78
C GLU A 104 0.20 -9.95 -18.43
N ILE A 105 -0.57 -9.02 -17.86
CA ILE A 105 -1.24 -9.18 -16.56
C ILE A 105 -2.74 -9.17 -16.84
N PRO A 106 -3.51 -10.20 -16.42
CA PRO A 106 -4.94 -10.31 -16.72
C PRO A 106 -5.79 -9.39 -15.81
N ILE A 107 -5.48 -8.09 -15.79
CA ILE A 107 -6.02 -7.08 -14.86
C ILE A 107 -7.53 -7.14 -14.73
N GLY A 108 -8.26 -7.27 -15.85
CA GLY A 108 -9.73 -7.33 -15.85
C GLY A 108 -10.32 -8.58 -15.17
N ALA A 109 -9.60 -9.70 -15.15
CA ALA A 109 -10.00 -10.90 -14.40
C ALA A 109 -9.55 -10.81 -12.94
N LEU A 110 -8.33 -10.33 -12.69
CA LEU A 110 -7.80 -10.20 -11.32
C LEU A 110 -8.56 -9.16 -10.49
N ALA A 111 -9.14 -8.13 -11.12
CA ALA A 111 -9.98 -7.12 -10.49
C ALA A 111 -11.50 -7.45 -10.56
N ASP A 112 -11.89 -8.65 -10.96
CA ASP A 112 -13.29 -9.08 -10.99
C ASP A 112 -13.79 -9.58 -9.62
N LYS A 113 -15.11 -9.53 -9.41
CA LYS A 113 -15.75 -9.96 -8.14
C LYS A 113 -16.03 -11.46 -8.08
N GLN A 114 -16.21 -12.15 -9.21
CA GLN A 114 -16.34 -13.61 -9.24
C GLN A 114 -14.98 -14.27 -9.00
N TYR A 115 -13.91 -13.69 -9.55
CA TYR A 115 -12.53 -14.16 -9.31
C TYR A 115 -12.15 -14.14 -7.82
N ALA A 116 -12.62 -13.13 -7.08
CA ALA A 116 -12.37 -12.99 -5.65
C ALA A 116 -12.91 -14.16 -4.78
N ALA A 117 -13.85 -14.97 -5.28
CA ALA A 117 -14.42 -16.08 -4.52
C ALA A 117 -13.53 -17.35 -4.43
N ALA A 118 -12.35 -17.39 -5.07
CA ALA A 118 -11.58 -18.62 -5.34
C ALA A 118 -10.16 -18.67 -4.68
N ALA A 119 -10.06 -18.33 -3.40
CA ALA A 119 -8.94 -17.53 -2.85
C ALA A 119 -7.95 -18.23 -1.86
N ARG A 120 -6.61 -18.36 -2.13
CA ARG A 120 -5.55 -18.89 -1.18
C ARG A 120 -4.03 -18.56 -1.46
N GLN A 121 -3.24 -18.24 -0.39
CA GLN A 121 -1.82 -18.61 -0.03
C GLN A 121 -0.57 -18.20 -0.90
N VAL A 122 0.58 -17.55 -0.50
CA VAL A 122 1.24 -17.00 0.75
C VAL A 122 2.41 -16.02 0.37
N VAL A 123 2.85 -15.04 1.22
CA VAL A 123 3.91 -13.98 0.94
C VAL A 123 4.87 -13.61 2.12
N HIS A 124 5.96 -12.87 1.84
CA HIS A 124 6.99 -12.36 2.80
C HIS A 124 7.37 -10.85 2.58
N ASP A 125 8.12 -10.24 3.53
CA ASP A 125 8.14 -8.79 3.84
C ASP A 125 9.55 -8.12 3.92
N ARG A 126 9.63 -6.79 3.62
CA ARG A 126 10.70 -5.84 4.01
C ARG A 126 10.17 -4.37 4.08
N PRO A 127 10.70 -3.49 4.98
CA PRO A 127 10.28 -2.08 5.10
C PRO A 127 11.31 -1.04 4.59
N ASP A 128 10.86 0.00 3.87
CA ASP A 128 10.80 1.40 4.35
C ASP A 128 10.26 2.36 3.25
N THR A 129 9.63 3.49 3.63
CA THR A 129 8.83 4.36 2.73
C THR A 129 8.48 5.71 3.40
N THR A 130 8.09 6.72 2.61
CA THR A 130 7.38 7.96 3.02
C THR A 130 6.08 8.12 2.21
N HIS A 131 5.04 8.72 2.79
CA HIS A 131 3.81 9.08 2.06
C HIS A 131 3.33 10.49 2.46
N VAL A 132 2.77 11.23 1.49
CA VAL A 132 2.13 12.54 1.67
C VAL A 132 0.83 12.58 0.86
N CYS A 133 -0.25 13.07 1.47
CA CYS A 133 -1.51 13.37 0.79
C CYS A 133 -1.91 14.85 1.01
N VAL A 134 -2.45 15.50 -0.02
CA VAL A 134 -2.87 16.91 -0.03
C VAL A 134 -4.16 17.06 -0.82
N VAL A 135 -5.03 17.99 -0.40
CA VAL A 135 -6.22 18.45 -1.13
C VAL A 135 -6.30 19.98 -1.00
N ASP A 136 -6.72 20.70 -2.04
CA ASP A 136 -6.87 22.17 -2.04
C ASP A 136 -8.31 22.66 -2.28
N GLU A 137 -8.55 23.97 -2.12
CA GLU A 137 -9.87 24.61 -2.36
C GLU A 137 -10.39 24.48 -3.79
N ALA A 138 -9.51 24.27 -4.77
CA ALA A 138 -9.90 24.03 -6.16
C ALA A 138 -10.34 22.58 -6.41
N GLY A 139 -10.24 21.71 -5.39
CA GLY A 139 -10.57 20.29 -5.46
C GLY A 139 -9.48 19.44 -6.13
N ASN A 140 -8.26 19.97 -6.30
CA ASN A 140 -7.13 19.14 -6.69
C ASN A 140 -6.76 18.22 -5.51
N ALA A 141 -6.38 16.99 -5.82
CA ALA A 141 -5.95 16.02 -4.81
C ALA A 141 -4.67 15.32 -5.26
N VAL A 142 -3.75 15.11 -4.30
CA VAL A 142 -2.49 14.40 -4.51
C VAL A 142 -2.36 13.32 -3.44
N SER A 143 -2.02 12.10 -3.85
CA SER A 143 -1.64 10.98 -2.98
C SER A 143 -0.30 10.43 -3.49
N LEU A 144 0.78 10.64 -2.73
CA LEU A 144 2.15 10.41 -3.19
C LEU A 144 2.92 9.54 -2.18
N SER A 145 3.25 8.31 -2.58
CA SER A 145 4.26 7.47 -1.90
C SER A 145 5.62 7.62 -2.58
N HIS A 146 6.67 7.80 -1.78
CA HIS A 146 8.06 7.84 -2.23
C HIS A 146 8.94 6.96 -1.32
N THR A 147 10.00 6.37 -1.85
CA THR A 147 10.78 5.37 -1.09
C THR A 147 12.13 5.06 -1.75
N LEU A 148 13.14 4.82 -0.91
CA LEU A 148 14.44 4.25 -1.29
C LEU A 148 14.56 2.74 -1.00
N GLY A 149 13.45 2.09 -0.65
CA GLY A 149 13.46 0.75 -0.05
C GLY A 149 14.02 0.83 1.36
N SER A 150 14.89 -0.12 1.72
CA SER A 150 15.69 -0.04 2.95
C SER A 150 16.96 0.83 2.77
N ALA A 151 17.09 1.46 1.59
CA ALA A 151 18.26 2.18 1.08
C ALA A 151 19.50 1.29 0.86
N SER A 152 20.29 1.66 -0.15
CA SER A 152 21.50 0.91 -0.55
C SER A 152 22.69 1.09 0.39
N GLY A 153 22.66 2.12 1.25
CA GLY A 153 23.83 2.61 1.98
C GLY A 153 24.84 3.39 1.12
N VAL A 154 24.67 3.42 -0.21
CA VAL A 154 25.55 4.13 -1.14
C VAL A 154 25.11 5.59 -1.27
N VAL A 155 26.09 6.50 -1.16
CA VAL A 155 25.99 7.95 -1.40
C VAL A 155 27.18 8.33 -2.27
N THR A 156 26.93 8.87 -3.47
CA THR A 156 28.02 9.38 -4.30
C THR A 156 28.66 10.61 -3.64
N PRO A 157 30.00 10.71 -3.58
CA PRO A 157 30.68 11.86 -3.01
C PRO A 157 30.17 13.19 -3.57
N GLY A 158 30.01 14.20 -2.70
CA GLY A 158 29.51 15.53 -3.08
C GLY A 158 28.00 15.65 -3.30
N LEU A 159 27.31 14.60 -3.77
CA LEU A 159 25.87 14.70 -4.14
C LEU A 159 24.90 14.72 -2.95
N GLY A 160 25.30 14.16 -1.80
CA GLY A 160 24.58 14.33 -0.52
C GLY A 160 23.25 13.57 -0.37
N PHE A 161 22.85 12.75 -1.35
CA PHE A 161 21.67 11.88 -1.27
C PHE A 161 22.05 10.40 -1.46
N GLY A 162 21.27 9.49 -0.86
CA GLY A 162 21.50 8.04 -0.93
C GLY A 162 20.64 7.34 -1.98
N TYR A 163 21.15 6.27 -2.56
CA TYR A 163 20.44 5.48 -3.57
C TYR A 163 19.51 4.43 -2.96
N ASN A 164 18.51 4.05 -3.75
CA ASN A 164 17.56 3.00 -3.40
C ASN A 164 18.15 1.60 -3.58
N ASP A 165 17.64 0.60 -2.84
CA ASP A 165 18.03 -0.81 -2.98
C ASP A 165 17.00 -1.67 -3.74
N TYR A 166 16.07 -1.04 -4.46
CA TYR A 166 14.83 -1.66 -4.97
C TYR A 166 15.00 -2.76 -6.03
N MET A 167 16.21 -3.00 -6.52
CA MET A 167 16.53 -4.21 -7.28
C MET A 167 16.31 -5.49 -6.45
N ASN A 168 16.34 -5.37 -5.12
CA ASN A 168 16.03 -6.43 -4.17
C ASN A 168 14.58 -6.96 -4.24
N CYS A 169 13.67 -6.24 -4.93
CA CYS A 169 12.25 -6.59 -5.06
C CYS A 169 11.95 -7.46 -6.30
N PHE A 170 12.94 -7.76 -7.14
CA PHE A 170 12.80 -8.75 -8.20
C PHE A 170 13.00 -10.18 -7.68
N ASP A 171 12.41 -11.17 -8.36
CA ASP A 171 12.76 -12.58 -8.17
C ASP A 171 14.15 -12.84 -8.78
N PRO A 172 15.14 -13.33 -8.00
CA PRO A 172 16.46 -13.66 -8.53
C PRO A 172 16.44 -14.92 -9.42
N ARG A 173 15.37 -15.71 -9.41
CA ARG A 173 15.22 -16.92 -10.23
C ARG A 173 14.73 -16.51 -11.64
N PRO A 174 15.40 -16.93 -12.72
CA PRO A 174 14.93 -16.66 -14.09
C PRO A 174 13.56 -17.29 -14.41
N GLY A 175 12.87 -16.75 -15.42
CA GLY A 175 11.63 -17.32 -15.96
C GLY A 175 10.36 -17.08 -15.13
N ARG A 176 10.41 -16.24 -14.09
CA ARG A 176 9.26 -15.83 -13.27
C ARG A 176 8.69 -14.48 -13.76
N PRO A 177 7.39 -14.20 -13.54
CA PRO A 177 6.78 -12.91 -13.90
C PRO A 177 7.57 -11.71 -13.38
N ASN A 178 8.08 -11.80 -12.15
CA ASN A 178 8.89 -10.76 -11.51
C ASN A 178 10.42 -11.01 -11.59
N SER A 179 10.95 -11.80 -12.53
CA SER A 179 12.42 -11.90 -12.72
C SER A 179 13.05 -10.58 -13.16
N ILE A 180 14.31 -10.35 -12.78
CA ILE A 180 15.16 -9.23 -13.27
C ILE A 180 15.25 -9.27 -14.80
N ARG A 181 15.08 -8.12 -15.47
CA ARG A 181 15.39 -7.89 -16.90
C ARG A 181 15.85 -6.43 -17.10
N PRO A 182 16.73 -6.10 -18.08
CA PRO A 182 17.09 -4.72 -18.40
C PRO A 182 15.86 -3.85 -18.71
N GLY A 183 15.88 -2.57 -18.29
CA GLY A 183 14.79 -1.60 -18.49
C GLY A 183 13.47 -1.89 -17.75
N LYS A 184 13.36 -3.02 -17.04
CA LYS A 184 12.14 -3.47 -16.35
C LYS A 184 11.97 -2.77 -15.00
N THR A 185 10.72 -2.52 -14.63
CA THR A 185 10.33 -1.92 -13.34
C THR A 185 10.02 -3.01 -12.32
N ARG A 186 10.61 -2.87 -11.12
CA ARG A 186 10.34 -3.70 -9.95
C ARG A 186 8.88 -3.62 -9.46
N VAL A 187 8.39 -4.69 -8.83
CA VAL A 187 7.12 -4.65 -8.07
C VAL A 187 7.24 -3.81 -6.81
N THR A 188 6.14 -3.17 -6.40
CA THR A 188 6.08 -2.40 -5.15
C THR A 188 4.69 -2.46 -4.51
N MET A 189 4.65 -2.42 -3.18
CA MET A 189 3.42 -2.42 -2.39
C MET A 189 2.91 -1.00 -2.10
N MET A 190 3.56 0.04 -2.65
CA MET A 190 3.02 1.40 -2.65
C MET A 190 1.61 1.42 -3.22
N THR A 191 0.67 1.96 -2.44
CA THR A 191 -0.76 1.96 -2.75
C THR A 191 -1.37 3.35 -2.49
N PRO A 192 -0.90 4.42 -3.18
CA PRO A 192 -1.61 5.69 -3.18
C PRO A 192 -2.99 5.49 -3.78
N THR A 193 -4.02 5.95 -3.06
CA THR A 193 -5.42 5.60 -3.31
C THR A 193 -6.32 6.82 -3.12
N MET A 194 -7.35 6.92 -3.95
CA MET A 194 -8.46 7.86 -3.79
C MET A 194 -9.79 7.13 -3.93
N VAL A 195 -10.79 7.56 -3.17
CA VAL A 195 -12.17 7.05 -3.23
C VAL A 195 -13.10 8.21 -3.57
N PHE A 196 -14.07 7.95 -4.46
CA PHE A 196 -14.96 8.95 -5.03
C PHE A 196 -16.43 8.54 -4.93
N ASP A 197 -17.27 9.55 -4.69
CA ASP A 197 -18.73 9.48 -4.74
C ASP A 197 -19.20 10.20 -6.01
N GLY A 198 -19.45 9.40 -7.06
CA GLY A 198 -19.62 9.87 -8.43
C GLY A 198 -18.38 10.60 -8.97
N ARG A 199 -18.34 11.93 -8.79
CA ARG A 199 -17.20 12.80 -9.13
C ARG A 199 -16.58 13.54 -7.94
N LYS A 200 -17.19 13.46 -6.75
CA LYS A 200 -16.65 14.09 -5.53
C LYS A 200 -15.59 13.19 -4.94
N LEU A 201 -14.46 13.75 -4.50
CA LEU A 201 -13.54 13.04 -3.61
C LEU A 201 -14.28 12.71 -2.30
N ARG A 202 -14.01 11.53 -1.72
CA ARG A 202 -14.43 11.13 -0.37
C ARG A 202 -13.26 10.76 0.51
N VAL A 203 -12.24 10.12 -0.05
CA VAL A 203 -11.02 9.74 0.68
C VAL A 203 -9.80 9.96 -0.22
N CYS A 204 -8.75 10.58 0.31
CA CYS A 204 -7.41 10.59 -0.24
C CYS A 204 -6.46 9.96 0.78
N ALA A 205 -5.80 8.86 0.42
CA ALA A 205 -5.04 8.06 1.38
C ALA A 205 -3.80 7.41 0.77
N GLY A 206 -2.85 7.07 1.63
CA GLY A 206 -1.70 6.22 1.31
C GLY A 206 -0.81 6.06 2.54
N ALA A 207 0.12 5.09 2.50
CA ALA A 207 0.90 4.72 3.68
C ALA A 207 2.37 4.44 3.35
N PRO A 208 3.27 4.63 4.33
CA PRO A 208 4.60 4.06 4.33
C PRO A 208 4.69 2.83 5.24
N GLY A 209 5.25 1.71 4.74
CA GLY A 209 5.41 0.50 5.56
C GLY A 209 5.75 -0.81 4.84
N GLY A 210 6.47 -0.78 3.72
CA GLY A 210 6.84 -2.02 3.01
C GLY A 210 5.62 -2.79 2.51
N THR A 211 5.53 -4.09 2.80
CA THR A 211 4.39 -4.90 2.34
C THR A 211 3.08 -4.62 3.08
N LYS A 212 3.12 -4.01 4.27
CA LYS A 212 1.93 -3.67 5.06
C LYS A 212 1.21 -2.41 4.57
N ILE A 213 1.70 -1.75 3.52
CA ILE A 213 1.05 -0.57 2.95
C ILE A 213 -0.35 -0.94 2.46
N VAL A 214 -0.48 -2.01 1.68
CA VAL A 214 -1.75 -2.41 1.06
C VAL A 214 -2.75 -2.93 2.12
N THR A 215 -2.27 -3.65 3.15
CA THR A 215 -3.09 -4.22 4.23
C THR A 215 -3.53 -3.16 5.26
N ALA A 216 -2.72 -2.13 5.50
CA ALA A 216 -3.13 -0.99 6.32
C ALA A 216 -4.09 -0.04 5.59
N ILE A 217 -3.91 0.17 4.28
CA ILE A 217 -4.86 0.97 3.48
C ILE A 217 -6.20 0.26 3.34
N LEU A 218 -6.23 -1.07 3.18
CA LEU A 218 -7.46 -1.85 3.29
C LEU A 218 -8.20 -1.55 4.61
N GLN A 219 -7.52 -1.70 5.75
CA GLN A 219 -8.13 -1.51 7.07
C GLN A 219 -8.58 -0.06 7.30
N VAL A 220 -7.83 0.95 6.83
CA VAL A 220 -8.25 2.35 6.94
C VAL A 220 -9.48 2.64 6.08
N LEU A 221 -9.56 2.10 4.85
CA LEU A 221 -10.75 2.26 4.02
C LEU A 221 -11.97 1.55 4.63
N VAL A 222 -11.81 0.33 5.17
CA VAL A 222 -12.88 -0.37 5.91
C VAL A 222 -13.33 0.43 7.14
N ASN A 223 -12.40 0.95 7.93
CA ASN A 223 -12.72 1.76 9.11
C ASN A 223 -13.55 3.01 8.76
N VAL A 224 -13.24 3.71 7.68
CA VAL A 224 -14.00 4.90 7.25
C VAL A 224 -15.31 4.54 6.53
N LEU A 225 -15.33 3.49 5.71
CA LEU A 225 -16.44 3.20 4.78
C LEU A 225 -17.44 2.13 5.26
N ASP A 226 -17.04 1.24 6.18
CA ASP A 226 -17.90 0.22 6.79
C ASP A 226 -18.17 0.49 8.28
N HIS A 227 -17.33 1.28 8.96
CA HIS A 227 -17.45 1.57 10.40
C HIS A 227 -17.62 3.06 10.71
N GLU A 228 -17.78 3.91 9.68
CA GLU A 228 -18.03 5.36 9.77
C GLU A 228 -17.07 6.13 10.70
N MET A 229 -15.84 5.65 10.86
CA MET A 229 -14.83 6.26 11.74
C MET A 229 -14.31 7.57 11.18
N SER A 230 -14.10 8.56 12.06
CA SER A 230 -13.34 9.77 11.71
C SER A 230 -11.90 9.41 11.30
N PRO A 231 -11.18 10.29 10.58
CA PRO A 231 -9.81 9.99 10.14
C PRO A 231 -8.87 9.63 11.29
N VAL A 232 -9.00 10.33 12.42
CA VAL A 232 -8.17 10.10 13.62
C VAL A 232 -8.41 8.72 14.21
N GLU A 233 -9.67 8.29 14.29
CA GLU A 233 -10.03 6.94 14.73
C GLU A 233 -9.54 5.88 13.74
N ALA A 234 -9.78 6.08 12.43
CA ALA A 234 -9.41 5.14 11.39
C ALA A 234 -7.90 4.88 11.29
N VAL A 235 -7.04 5.90 11.48
CA VAL A 235 -5.58 5.71 11.53
C VAL A 235 -5.07 5.27 12.90
N SER A 236 -5.73 5.65 14.00
CA SER A 236 -5.34 5.22 15.36
C SER A 236 -5.75 3.77 15.66
N ALA A 237 -6.82 3.29 15.04
CA ALA A 237 -7.36 1.93 15.13
C ALA A 237 -6.26 0.85 15.14
N PRO A 238 -6.27 -0.11 16.08
CA PRO A 238 -5.33 -1.22 16.08
C PRO A 238 -5.57 -2.15 14.89
N ARG A 239 -4.49 -2.72 14.37
CA ARG A 239 -4.51 -3.51 13.13
C ARG A 239 -4.16 -4.98 13.35
N VAL A 240 -4.63 -5.79 12.41
CA VAL A 240 -4.08 -7.10 12.09
C VAL A 240 -3.35 -7.03 10.75
N ASP A 241 -2.35 -7.88 10.55
CA ASP A 241 -1.66 -8.05 9.27
C ASP A 241 -1.36 -9.53 9.06
N PHE A 242 -1.63 -10.04 7.87
CA PHE A 242 -1.37 -11.44 7.54
C PHE A 242 -0.69 -11.55 6.17
N GLN A 243 0.63 -11.75 6.19
CA GLN A 243 1.40 -11.98 4.97
C GLN A 243 1.29 -13.44 4.46
N GLY A 244 0.75 -14.38 5.25
CA GLY A 244 0.50 -15.76 4.81
C GLY A 244 0.99 -16.88 5.74
N ASP A 245 1.61 -16.57 6.87
CA ASP A 245 2.13 -17.54 7.85
C ASP A 245 1.48 -17.34 9.23
N VAL A 246 1.83 -16.25 9.90
CA VAL A 246 1.30 -15.86 11.21
C VAL A 246 0.55 -14.52 11.14
N VAL A 247 -0.59 -14.41 11.80
CA VAL A 247 -1.34 -13.15 11.96
C VAL A 247 -0.63 -12.28 12.98
N GLN A 248 -0.14 -11.12 12.56
CA GLN A 248 0.48 -10.12 13.43
C GLN A 248 -0.63 -9.19 13.93
N ALA A 249 -0.89 -9.18 15.24
CA ALA A 249 -1.96 -8.39 15.85
C ALA A 249 -1.39 -7.39 16.87
N GLU A 250 -1.71 -6.10 16.76
CA GLU A 250 -1.25 -5.09 17.74
C GLU A 250 -1.71 -5.40 19.17
N ALA A 251 -0.96 -4.93 20.18
CA ALA A 251 -1.26 -5.23 21.59
C ALA A 251 -2.68 -4.81 22.01
N ARG A 252 -3.22 -3.76 21.36
CA ARG A 252 -4.56 -3.21 21.54
C ARG A 252 -5.68 -4.02 20.86
N ILE A 253 -5.39 -5.00 20.01
CA ILE A 253 -6.42 -5.96 19.55
C ILE A 253 -6.88 -6.76 20.78
N PRO A 254 -8.19 -6.79 21.11
CA PRO A 254 -8.65 -7.46 22.32
C PRO A 254 -8.31 -8.95 22.33
N ARG A 255 -7.91 -9.46 23.51
CA ARG A 255 -7.49 -10.86 23.69
C ARG A 255 -8.50 -11.87 23.12
N VAL A 256 -9.80 -11.61 23.28
CA VAL A 256 -10.90 -12.46 22.77
C VAL A 256 -10.94 -12.58 21.24
N VAL A 257 -10.48 -11.56 20.51
CA VAL A 257 -10.37 -11.56 19.03
C VAL A 257 -9.22 -12.46 18.61
N CYS A 258 -8.04 -12.30 19.23
CA CYS A 258 -6.88 -13.16 18.98
C CYS A 258 -7.18 -14.63 19.28
N GLU A 259 -7.73 -14.92 20.45
CA GLU A 259 -8.14 -16.28 20.84
C GLU A 259 -9.26 -16.84 19.94
N GLY A 260 -10.05 -15.96 19.31
CA GLY A 260 -11.01 -16.31 18.29
C GLY A 260 -10.36 -16.78 17.00
N LEU A 261 -9.34 -16.06 16.51
CA LEU A 261 -8.53 -16.46 15.36
C LEU A 261 -7.74 -17.75 15.63
N GLU A 262 -7.19 -17.90 16.84
CA GLU A 262 -6.53 -19.14 17.28
C GLU A 262 -7.49 -20.36 17.24
N ARG A 263 -8.75 -20.19 17.69
CA ARG A 263 -9.79 -21.23 17.57
C ARG A 263 -10.22 -21.55 16.14
N LEU A 264 -9.99 -20.63 15.19
CA LEU A 264 -10.21 -20.82 13.75
C LEU A 264 -9.01 -21.48 13.05
N GLY A 265 -7.92 -21.76 13.78
CA GLY A 265 -6.73 -22.42 13.27
C GLY A 265 -5.61 -21.49 12.79
N TYR A 266 -5.74 -20.17 12.96
CA TYR A 266 -4.68 -19.21 12.63
C TYR A 266 -3.62 -19.18 13.75
N ALA A 267 -2.34 -19.22 13.37
CA ALA A 267 -1.28 -18.79 14.28
C ALA A 267 -1.36 -17.28 14.48
N VAL A 268 -1.36 -16.80 15.73
CA VAL A 268 -1.43 -15.36 16.06
C VAL A 268 -0.23 -14.93 16.87
N ASN A 269 0.56 -13.99 16.34
CA ASN A 269 1.58 -13.27 17.08
C ASN A 269 0.99 -11.97 17.64
N ARG A 270 0.70 -11.96 18.94
CA ARG A 270 0.28 -10.74 19.65
C ARG A 270 1.50 -9.88 19.95
N ARG A 271 1.58 -8.73 19.27
CA ARG A 271 2.63 -7.74 19.45
C ARG A 271 2.59 -7.17 20.87
N THR A 272 3.75 -6.73 21.36
CA THR A 272 3.92 -6.17 22.71
C THR A 272 3.69 -4.66 22.79
N LEU A 273 3.71 -3.96 21.65
CA LEU A 273 3.52 -2.50 21.57
C LEU A 273 2.09 -2.15 21.16
N ASN A 274 1.56 -1.07 21.75
CA ASN A 274 0.23 -0.54 21.43
C ASN A 274 0.18 0.10 20.04
N TYR A 275 1.26 0.76 19.66
CA TYR A 275 1.48 1.41 18.37
C TYR A 275 2.78 0.83 17.81
N ASP A 276 2.69 -0.32 17.14
CA ASP A 276 3.88 -1.10 16.75
C ASP A 276 4.40 -0.65 15.37
N SER A 277 5.70 -0.36 15.28
CA SER A 277 6.36 0.10 14.04
C SER A 277 6.43 -0.96 12.93
N TYR A 278 6.07 -2.22 13.23
CA TYR A 278 5.82 -3.27 12.25
C TYR A 278 4.77 -2.89 11.20
N PHE A 279 3.70 -2.19 11.61
CA PHE A 279 2.60 -1.82 10.74
C PHE A 279 2.92 -0.55 9.94
N ALA A 280 2.30 -0.43 8.76
CA ALA A 280 2.37 0.80 7.98
C ALA A 280 1.65 1.97 8.70
N ARG A 281 1.94 3.19 8.27
CA ARG A 281 1.53 4.44 8.94
C ARG A 281 0.67 5.36 8.03
N PRO A 282 -0.57 4.97 7.68
CA PRO A 282 -1.42 5.73 6.76
C PRO A 282 -1.52 7.23 7.09
N GLN A 283 -1.45 8.05 6.05
CA GLN A 283 -1.91 9.42 6.06
C GLN A 283 -3.25 9.46 5.33
N LEU A 284 -4.17 10.28 5.82
CA LEU A 284 -5.57 10.22 5.45
C LEU A 284 -6.18 11.62 5.43
N ILE A 285 -6.86 11.94 4.33
CA ILE A 285 -7.82 13.05 4.23
C ILE A 285 -9.17 12.46 3.82
N VAL A 286 -10.24 12.85 4.51
CA VAL A 286 -11.63 12.49 4.20
C VAL A 286 -12.40 13.76 3.89
N ALA A 287 -13.33 13.67 2.93
CA ALA A 287 -14.31 14.72 2.66
C ALA A 287 -15.64 14.35 3.32
N GLU A 288 -16.03 15.16 4.29
CA GLU A 288 -17.22 14.99 5.12
C GLU A 288 -18.51 15.33 4.35
N GLN A 289 -19.66 14.96 4.92
CA GLN A 289 -20.96 15.12 4.25
C GLN A 289 -21.39 16.58 4.06
N ASP A 290 -20.91 17.47 4.92
CA ASP A 290 -21.15 18.92 4.88
C ASP A 290 -20.19 19.67 3.94
N GLY A 291 -19.12 18.99 3.47
CA GLY A 291 -18.12 19.52 2.55
C GLY A 291 -16.75 19.78 3.19
N PHE A 292 -16.63 19.77 4.52
CA PHE A 292 -15.34 20.01 5.17
C PHE A 292 -14.35 18.86 4.92
N LEU A 293 -13.06 19.20 4.96
CA LEU A 293 -11.96 18.24 4.86
C LEU A 293 -11.40 17.93 6.24
N SER A 294 -11.51 16.68 6.66
CA SER A 294 -10.92 16.16 7.90
C SER A 294 -9.66 15.35 7.58
N GLY A 295 -8.66 15.37 8.45
CA GLY A 295 -7.35 14.77 8.15
C GLY A 295 -6.60 14.22 9.36
N ALA A 296 -5.81 13.18 9.16
CA ALA A 296 -5.03 12.54 10.23
C ALA A 296 -3.73 11.88 9.73
N SER A 297 -2.70 11.94 10.57
CA SER A 297 -1.50 11.11 10.49
C SER A 297 -1.62 9.94 11.47
N ASP A 298 -1.15 8.76 11.07
CA ASP A 298 -1.00 7.62 11.96
C ASP A 298 -0.07 7.92 13.16
N PRO A 299 -0.46 7.61 14.41
CA PRO A 299 0.34 7.88 15.61
C PRO A 299 1.53 6.91 15.85
N ARG A 300 1.79 5.93 14.96
CA ARG A 300 2.89 4.94 15.12
C ARG A 300 4.29 5.48 14.77
N LYS A 301 4.40 6.71 14.26
CA LYS A 301 5.66 7.42 14.03
C LYS A 301 5.38 8.92 13.96
N ASP A 302 6.44 9.74 14.07
CA ASP A 302 6.41 11.16 13.76
C ASP A 302 5.78 11.42 12.37
N GLY A 303 4.88 12.41 12.34
CA GLY A 303 4.03 12.78 11.21
C GLY A 303 3.00 13.81 11.69
N GLY A 304 2.15 14.33 10.80
CA GLY A 304 1.16 15.31 11.20
C GLY A 304 0.20 15.69 10.07
N ALA A 305 -1.00 16.09 10.45
CA ALA A 305 -1.91 16.83 9.59
C ALA A 305 -1.77 18.33 9.88
N ALA A 306 -1.83 19.15 8.83
CA ALA A 306 -1.87 20.60 8.92
C ALA A 306 -3.03 21.10 8.05
N PHE A 307 -3.69 22.16 8.50
CA PHE A 307 -4.87 22.73 7.85
C PHE A 307 -4.67 24.23 7.70
N GLU A 308 -4.98 24.76 6.53
CA GLU A 308 -5.05 26.21 6.29
C GLU A 308 -6.45 26.70 6.65
N THR A 309 -6.56 27.66 7.56
CA THR A 309 -7.84 28.07 8.15
C THR A 309 -8.64 29.06 7.30
N GLU A 310 -8.15 29.39 6.10
CA GLU A 310 -8.84 30.23 5.12
C GLU A 310 -9.55 29.41 4.04
N THR A 311 -9.12 28.15 3.83
CA THR A 311 -9.77 27.14 3.00
C THR A 311 -11.17 26.79 3.55
N LYS A 312 -12.17 26.65 2.68
CA LYS A 312 -13.57 26.34 3.03
C LYS A 312 -14.05 25.05 2.37
#